data_AF-X1IU27-F1
#
_entry.id   AF-X1IU27-F1
#
_cell.length_a   1.000
_cell.length_b   1.000
_cell.length_c   1.000
_cell.angle_alpha   90.00
_cell.angle_beta   90.00
_cell.angle_gamma   90.00
#
_symmetry.space_group_name_H-M   'P 1'
#
loop_
_entity.id
_entity.type
_entity.pdbx_description
1 polymer ?
#
loop_
_entity_poly.entity_id
_entity_poly.type
_entity_poly.pdbx_seq_one_letter_code
_entity_poly.pdbx_strand_id
1 'polypeptide(L)'
;MELGRNPPQNISAEQAALGSMLLQEDAILHGVDILRPEDFYKKSHQIIFKCILELFEKSRGVDLVTLTEELNRINLLEEIGGVTYLTNLINSVPTAANIEYYIKIIE
;
A
#
# COMPACT_ATOMS: atom_id res chain seq x y z
N MET A 1 25.67 -12.35 -11.73
CA MET A 1 25.23 -10.99 -11.35
C MET A 1 24.09 -10.64 -12.28
N GLU A 2 22.86 -10.92 -11.88
CA GLU A 2 21.71 -10.41 -12.61
C GLU A 2 21.58 -8.92 -12.27
N LEU A 3 21.70 -8.06 -13.29
CA LEU A 3 21.48 -6.63 -13.16
C LEU A 3 20.06 -6.42 -12.63
N GLY A 4 19.97 -5.74 -11.48
CA GLY A 4 18.72 -5.39 -10.83
C GLY A 4 17.69 -4.82 -11.81
N ARG A 5 16.59 -5.55 -11.97
CA ARG A 5 15.31 -4.96 -12.32
C ARG A 5 14.93 -4.06 -11.15
N ASN A 6 15.34 -2.79 -11.20
CA ASN A 6 14.54 -1.79 -10.49
C ASN A 6 13.22 -1.73 -11.27
N PRO A 7 12.07 -2.01 -10.62
CA PRO A 7 10.77 -1.84 -11.26
C PRO A 7 10.66 -0.42 -11.81
N PRO A 8 9.86 -0.17 -12.86
CA PRO A 8 9.59 1.19 -13.29
C PRO A 8 9.10 1.98 -12.08
N GLN A 9 9.79 3.09 -11.74
CA GLN A 9 9.47 3.95 -10.59
C GLN A 9 8.14 4.67 -10.82
N ASN A 10 7.04 3.94 -10.76
CA ASN A 10 5.70 4.44 -11.02
C ASN A 10 5.01 4.69 -9.69
N ILE A 11 5.30 5.85 -9.11
CA ILE A 11 4.69 6.30 -7.85
C ILE A 11 3.18 6.31 -7.95
N SER A 12 2.60 6.64 -9.11
CA SER A 12 1.15 6.64 -9.30
C SER A 12 0.56 5.22 -9.21
N ALA A 13 1.27 4.20 -9.70
CA ALA A 13 0.85 2.81 -9.55
C ALA A 13 0.94 2.35 -8.09
N GLU A 14 2.02 2.70 -7.38
CA GLU A 14 2.13 2.44 -5.94
C GLU A 14 0.99 3.08 -5.15
N GLN A 15 0.66 4.34 -5.46
CA GLN A 15 -0.44 5.05 -4.82
C GLN A 15 -1.79 4.39 -5.10
N ALA A 16 -2.04 4.04 -6.36
CA ALA A 16 -3.27 3.38 -6.77
C ALA A 16 -3.41 1.98 -6.14
N ALA A 17 -2.33 1.22 -6.01
CA ALA A 17 -2.33 -0.09 -5.36
C ALA A 17 -2.69 0.04 -3.87
N LEU A 18 -1.98 0.90 -3.12
CA LEU A 18 -2.25 1.12 -1.70
C LEU A 18 -3.65 1.69 -1.45
N GLY A 19 -4.08 2.65 -2.27
CA GLY A 19 -5.43 3.20 -2.18
C GLY A 19 -6.50 2.13 -2.47
N SER A 20 -6.27 1.24 -3.44
CA SER A 20 -7.21 0.15 -3.76
C SER A 20 -7.35 -0.82 -2.59
N MET A 21 -6.24 -1.15 -1.92
CA MET A 21 -6.24 -1.98 -0.71
C MET A 21 -7.03 -1.34 0.44
N LEU A 22 -6.99 -0.02 0.57
CA LEU A 22 -7.80 0.69 1.57
C LEU A 22 -9.29 0.76 1.23
N LEU A 23 -9.66 0.52 -0.02
CA LEU A 23 -11.03 0.60 -0.51
C LEU A 23 -11.73 -0.77 -0.59
N GLN A 24 -10.99 -1.85 -0.86
CA GLN A 24 -11.55 -3.17 -1.10
C GLN A 24 -10.70 -4.27 -0.46
N GLU A 25 -11.37 -5.19 0.25
CA GLU A 25 -10.73 -6.35 0.87
C GLU A 25 -10.07 -7.28 -0.15
N ASP A 26 -10.73 -7.52 -1.28
CA ASP A 26 -10.17 -8.33 -2.37
C ASP A 26 -8.83 -7.76 -2.89
N ALA A 27 -8.70 -6.42 -2.96
CA ALA A 27 -7.46 -5.78 -3.38
C ALA A 27 -6.31 -6.02 -2.39
N ILE A 28 -6.61 -6.14 -1.09
CA ILE A 28 -5.63 -6.54 -0.07
C ILE A 28 -5.15 -7.96 -0.36
N LEU A 29 -6.08 -8.91 -0.59
CA LEU A 29 -5.74 -10.31 -0.87
C LEU A 29 -4.79 -10.43 -2.06
N HIS A 30 -5.09 -9.76 -3.17
CA HIS A 30 -4.20 -9.72 -4.34
C HIS A 30 -2.85 -9.07 -4.03
N GLY A 31 -2.88 -7.95 -3.30
CA GLY A 31 -1.68 -7.21 -2.91
C GLY A 31 -0.70 -8.02 -2.07
N VAL A 32 -1.18 -8.63 -1.00
CA VAL A 32 -0.35 -9.37 -0.03
C VAL A 32 0.18 -10.69 -0.58
N ASP A 33 -0.52 -11.31 -1.54
CA ASP A 33 -0.07 -12.54 -2.20
C ASP A 33 1.18 -12.27 -3.05
N ILE A 34 1.17 -11.17 -3.82
CA ILE A 34 2.19 -10.89 -4.84
C ILE A 34 3.29 -9.97 -4.31
N LEU A 35 2.93 -8.84 -3.69
CA LEU A 35 3.89 -7.79 -3.35
C LEU A 35 4.58 -8.04 -2.00
N ARG A 36 5.77 -7.45 -1.86
CA ARG A 36 6.54 -7.30 -0.63
C ARG A 36 6.76 -5.81 -0.36
N PRO A 37 6.96 -5.40 0.90
CA PRO A 37 7.25 -4.01 1.22
C PRO A 37 8.40 -3.42 0.40
N GLU A 38 9.42 -4.23 0.09
CA GLU A 38 10.61 -3.83 -0.64
C GLU A 38 10.37 -3.53 -2.13
N ASP A 39 9.24 -3.98 -2.70
CA ASP A 39 8.89 -3.71 -4.11
C ASP A 39 8.44 -2.26 -4.31
N PHE A 40 7.98 -1.59 -3.25
CA PHE A 40 7.64 -0.18 -3.29
C PHE A 40 8.89 0.69 -3.28
N TYR A 41 9.01 1.60 -4.24
CA TYR A 41 10.16 2.51 -4.31
C TYR A 41 10.14 3.56 -3.19
N LYS A 42 8.95 4.09 -2.85
CA LYS A 42 8.84 5.14 -1.84
C LYS A 42 8.83 4.51 -0.44
N LYS A 43 9.78 4.90 0.42
CA LYS A 43 9.85 4.42 1.82
C LYS A 43 8.52 4.53 2.58
N SER A 44 7.77 5.61 2.40
CA SER A 44 6.45 5.76 3.02
C SER A 44 5.45 4.69 2.57
N HIS A 45 5.52 4.27 1.30
CA HIS A 45 4.68 3.20 0.77
C HIS A 45 5.10 1.83 1.30
N GLN A 46 6.40 1.58 1.45
CA GLN A 46 6.91 0.37 2.12
C GLN A 46 6.34 0.26 3.55
N ILE A 47 6.36 1.37 4.30
CA ILE A 47 5.80 1.43 5.67
C ILE A 47 4.29 1.17 5.67
N ILE A 48 3.55 1.82 4.77
CA ILE A 48 2.10 1.65 4.66
C ILE A 48 1.75 0.20 4.33
N PHE A 49 2.37 -0.37 3.30
CA PHE A 49 2.12 -1.76 2.89
C PHE A 49 2.45 -2.75 3.99
N LYS A 50 3.59 -2.57 4.68
CA LYS A 50 3.95 -3.40 5.83
C LYS A 50 2.88 -3.36 6.93
N CYS A 51 2.34 -2.18 7.22
CA CYS A 51 1.27 -2.04 8.22
C CYS A 51 -0.03 -2.72 7.78
N ILE A 52 -0.40 -2.59 6.49
CA ILE A 52 -1.52 -3.32 5.88
C ILE A 52 -1.34 -4.83 6.05
N LEU A 53 -0.14 -5.35 5.73
CA LEU A 53 0.19 -6.76 5.87
C LEU A 53 0.05 -7.23 7.33
N GLU A 54 0.61 -6.50 8.29
CA GLU A 54 0.52 -6.85 9.72
C GLU A 54 -0.92 -6.85 10.25
N LEU A 55 -1.77 -5.93 9.79
CA LEU A 55 -3.18 -5.90 10.17
C LEU A 55 -3.94 -7.09 9.55
N PHE A 56 -3.69 -7.35 8.27
CA PHE A 56 -4.27 -8.47 7.53
C PHE A 56 -3.90 -9.83 8.16
N GLU A 57 -2.62 -10.05 8.48
CA GLU A 57 -2.14 -11.27 9.15
C GLU A 57 -2.77 -11.48 10.54
N LYS A 58 -3.12 -10.40 11.23
CA LYS A 58 -3.85 -10.43 12.51
C LYS A 58 -5.35 -10.59 12.34
N SER A 59 -5.83 -10.82 11.12
CA SER A 59 -7.25 -10.88 10.75
C SER A 59 -8.04 -9.65 11.24
N ARG A 60 -7.39 -8.47 11.22
CA ARG A 60 -8.03 -7.20 11.49
C ARG A 60 -8.45 -6.59 10.17
N GLY A 61 -9.63 -5.97 10.14
CA GLY A 61 -10.06 -5.16 9.00
C GLY A 61 -9.01 -4.08 8.72
N VAL A 62 -8.73 -3.87 7.44
CA VAL A 62 -7.83 -2.82 6.97
C VAL A 62 -8.65 -1.79 6.22
N ASP A 63 -8.71 -0.59 6.80
CA ASP A 63 -9.37 0.58 6.27
C ASP A 63 -8.61 1.83 6.73
N LEU A 64 -9.07 3.02 6.34
CA LEU A 64 -8.42 4.28 6.73
C LEU A 64 -8.31 4.46 8.25
N VAL A 65 -9.32 4.04 9.01
CA VAL A 65 -9.38 4.24 10.46
C VAL A 65 -8.37 3.33 11.15
N THR A 66 -8.48 2.03 10.90
CA THR A 66 -7.62 0.99 11.48
C THR A 66 -6.14 1.18 11.11
N LEU A 67 -5.86 1.55 9.86
CA LEU A 67 -4.50 1.83 9.42
C LEU A 67 -3.93 3.08 10.09
N THR A 68 -4.72 4.15 10.21
CA THR A 68 -4.30 5.38 10.90
C THR A 68 -4.01 5.11 12.37
N GLU A 69 -4.89 4.37 13.05
CA GLU A 69 -4.71 3.99 14.46
C GLU A 69 -3.42 3.18 14.66
N GLU A 70 -3.17 2.17 13.81
CA GLU A 70 -1.99 1.33 13.94
C GLU A 70 -0.70 2.10 13.63
N LEU A 71 -0.68 2.92 12.59
CA LEU A 71 0.47 3.78 12.26
C LEU A 71 0.77 4.80 13.36
N ASN A 72 -0.26 5.35 14.00
CA ASN A 72 -0.11 6.26 15.13
C ASN A 72 0.44 5.50 16.36
N ARG A 73 -0.08 4.31 16.64
CA ARG A 73 0.35 3.44 17.74
C ARG A 73 1.85 3.10 17.66
N ILE A 74 2.39 2.93 16.46
CA ILE A 74 3.82 2.64 16.22
C ILE A 74 4.65 3.89 15.91
N ASN A 75 4.09 5.10 16.03
CA ASN A 75 4.74 6.39 15.79
C ASN A 75 5.30 6.59 14.37
N LEU A 76 4.67 5.98 13.35
CA LEU A 76 5.08 6.13 11.94
C LEU A 76 4.10 6.98 11.11
N LEU A 77 2.97 7.40 11.68
CA LEU A 77 1.96 8.18 10.96
C LEU A 77 2.51 9.48 10.37
N GLU A 78 3.30 10.23 11.14
CA GLU A 78 3.89 11.48 10.65
C GLU A 78 4.97 11.22 9.58
N GLU A 79 5.71 10.10 9.66
CA GLU A 79 6.74 9.74 8.68
C GLU A 79 6.16 9.48 7.27
N ILE A 80 4.91 9.00 7.19
CA ILE A 80 4.23 8.77 5.92
C ILE A 80 3.49 10.01 5.38
N GLY A 81 3.49 11.13 6.10
CA GLY A 81 2.78 12.36 5.73
C GLY A 81 1.39 12.53 6.38
N GLY A 82 1.10 11.75 7.43
CA GLY A 82 -0.12 11.86 8.22
C GLY A 82 -1.37 11.27 7.55
N VAL A 83 -2.51 11.40 8.24
CA VAL A 83 -3.81 10.89 7.76
C VAL A 83 -4.19 11.51 6.41
N THR A 84 -3.80 12.75 6.14
CA THR A 84 -4.03 13.43 4.86
C THR A 84 -3.41 12.67 3.69
N TYR A 85 -2.22 12.07 3.89
CA TYR A 85 -1.59 11.29 2.83
C TYR A 85 -2.37 10.01 2.53
N LEU A 86 -2.84 9.30 3.56
CA LEU A 86 -3.69 8.11 3.39
C LEU A 86 -4.99 8.43 2.65
N THR A 87 -5.64 9.55 3.00
CA THR A 87 -6.82 10.03 2.27
C THR A 87 -6.51 10.35 0.81
N ASN A 88 -5.33 10.91 0.53
CA ASN A 88 -4.90 11.17 -0.85
C ASN A 88 -4.67 9.88 -1.64
N LEU A 89 -4.15 8.82 -1.02
CA LEU A 89 -4.03 7.51 -1.67
C LEU A 89 -5.38 7.00 -2.12
N ILE A 90 -6.38 7.04 -1.24
CA ILE A 90 -7.75 6.62 -1.54
C ILE A 90 -8.31 7.43 -2.71
N ASN A 91 -8.16 8.76 -2.67
CA ASN A 91 -8.65 9.64 -3.73
C ASN A 91 -7.89 9.54 -5.05
N SER A 92 -6.69 8.95 -5.05
CA SER A 92 -5.88 8.76 -6.26
C SER A 92 -6.34 7.57 -7.12
N VAL A 93 -7.21 6.70 -6.59
CA VAL A 93 -7.63 5.46 -7.24
C VAL A 93 -8.78 5.74 -8.23
N PRO A 94 -8.58 5.54 -9.54
CA PRO A 94 -9.67 5.66 -10.50
C PRO A 94 -10.70 4.54 -10.35
N THR A 95 -10.22 3.33 -10.08
CA THR A 95 -11.04 2.15 -9.74
C THR A 95 -10.19 1.11 -9.03
N ALA A 96 -10.67 0.62 -7.89
CA ALA A 96 -9.97 -0.39 -7.11
C ALA A 96 -9.97 -1.78 -7.79
N ALA A 97 -10.88 -2.00 -8.74
CA ALA A 97 -10.95 -3.24 -9.53
C ALA A 97 -9.71 -3.45 -10.43
N ASN A 98 -8.90 -2.42 -10.69
CA ASN A 98 -7.70 -2.51 -11.51
C ASN A 98 -6.43 -2.87 -10.70
N ILE A 99 -6.59 -3.39 -9.47
CA ILE A 99 -5.46 -3.73 -8.59
C ILE A 99 -4.40 -4.60 -9.27
N GLU A 100 -4.79 -5.64 -10.00
CA GLU A 100 -3.84 -6.52 -10.70
C GLU A 100 -2.97 -5.77 -11.72
N TYR A 101 -3.54 -4.75 -12.38
CA TYR A 101 -2.79 -3.92 -13.31
C TYR A 101 -1.76 -3.05 -12.59
N TYR A 102 -2.11 -2.49 -11.43
CA TYR A 102 -1.18 -1.69 -10.62
C TYR A 102 -0.05 -2.56 -10.04
N ILE A 103 -0.36 -3.76 -9.55
CA ILE A 103 0.62 -4.74 -9.04
C ILE A 103 1.65 -5.08 -10.13
N LYS A 104 1.20 -5.40 -11.35
CA LYS A 104 2.09 -5.73 -12.48
C LYS A 104 3.06 -4.61 -12.90
N ILE A 105 2.79 -3.38 -12.49
CA ILE A 105 3.70 -2.24 -12.73
C ILE A 105 4.76 -2.15 -11.62
N ILE A 106 4.43 -2.60 -10.41
CA ILE A 106 5.30 -2.55 -9.22
C ILE A 106 6.24 -3.75 -9.17
N GLU A 107 5.80 -4.94 -9.58
CA GLU A 107 6.61 -6.17 -9.72
C GLU A 107 7.68 -6.08 -10.82
#